data_AF-A0A090SX91-F1
#
_entry.id   AF-A0A090SX91-F1
#
_cell.length_a   1.000
_cell.length_b   1.000
_cell.length_c   1.000
_cell.angle_alpha   90.00
_cell.angle_beta   90.00
_cell.angle_gamma   90.00
#
_symmetry.space_group_name_H-M   'P 1'
#
loop_
_entity.id
_entity.type
_entity.pdbx_description
1 polymer ?
#
loop_
_entity_poly.entity_id
_entity_poly.type
_entity_poly.pdbx_seq_one_letter_code
_entity_poly.pdbx_strand_id
1 'polypeptide(L)'
;MASAAKHLNEEDFLIAIDDFGCKESSPERVAQVKPNILKLDRQLLVDYMDGSTQSLLNGIKLAKACNAKTVIEGVETEVQLEAMKALDIDFFQGYHLAMPQTLYPRLKLVS
;
A
#
# COMPACT_ATOMS: atom_id res chain seq x y z
N MET A 1 -19.10 3.10 -6.06
CA MET A 1 -17.70 2.63 -6.17
C MET A 1 -17.61 1.11 -6.33
N ALA A 2 -18.24 0.30 -5.47
CA ALA A 2 -18.14 -1.16 -5.56
C ALA A 2 -18.57 -1.75 -6.92
N SER A 3 -19.63 -1.27 -7.58
CA SER A 3 -20.04 -1.82 -8.89
C SER A 3 -19.09 -1.45 -10.04
N ALA A 4 -18.50 -0.25 -10.01
CA ALA A 4 -17.54 0.18 -11.03
C ALA A 4 -16.20 -0.56 -10.88
N ALA A 5 -15.70 -0.71 -9.64
CA ALA A 5 -14.49 -1.49 -9.38
C ALA A 5 -14.68 -2.97 -9.75
N LYS A 6 -15.87 -3.52 -9.49
CA LYS A 6 -16.21 -4.88 -9.90
C LYS A 6 -16.22 -5.03 -11.43
N HIS A 7 -16.85 -4.10 -12.15
CA HIS A 7 -16.89 -4.13 -13.61
C HIS A 7 -15.48 -4.02 -14.23
N LEU A 8 -14.61 -3.15 -13.70
CA LEU A 8 -13.22 -3.07 -14.17
C LEU A 8 -12.43 -4.36 -13.91
N ASN A 9 -12.68 -5.03 -12.79
CA ASN A 9 -12.08 -6.33 -12.49
C ASN A 9 -12.58 -7.42 -13.46
N GLU A 10 -13.86 -7.38 -13.84
CA GLU A 10 -14.42 -8.27 -14.87
C GLU A 10 -13.80 -8.03 -16.27
N GLU A 11 -13.21 -6.86 -16.50
CA GLU A 11 -12.49 -6.48 -17.73
C GLU A 11 -10.95 -6.61 -17.59
N ASP A 12 -10.47 -7.47 -16.67
CA ASP A 12 -9.06 -7.79 -16.42
C ASP A 12 -8.17 -6.63 -15.93
N PHE A 13 -8.75 -5.51 -15.47
CA PHE A 13 -7.99 -4.46 -14.81
C PHE A 13 -7.60 -4.87 -13.38
N LEU A 14 -6.34 -4.60 -13.03
CA LEU A 14 -5.88 -4.74 -11.65
C LEU A 14 -6.39 -3.58 -10.81
N ILE A 15 -6.97 -3.90 -9.66
CA ILE A 15 -7.50 -2.93 -8.71
C ILE A 15 -6.59 -2.84 -7.49
N ALA A 16 -6.18 -1.61 -7.17
CA ALA A 16 -5.53 -1.29 -5.91
C ALA A 16 -6.48 -0.49 -5.02
N ILE A 17 -6.51 -0.78 -3.71
CA ILE A 17 -7.10 0.11 -2.71
C ILE A 17 -5.96 0.90 -2.08
N ASP A 18 -6.08 2.22 -2.15
CA ASP A 18 -5.12 3.15 -1.56
C ASP A 18 -5.48 3.55 -0.12
N ASP A 19 -4.50 4.06 0.61
CA ASP A 19 -4.63 4.66 1.95
C ASP A 19 -5.37 3.78 2.97
N PHE A 20 -5.15 2.45 2.96
CA PHE A 20 -5.74 1.58 3.99
C PHE A 20 -5.09 1.87 5.34
N GLY A 21 -5.90 2.22 6.34
CA GLY A 21 -5.45 2.62 7.68
C GLY A 21 -5.58 4.12 7.96
N CYS A 22 -5.69 4.96 6.92
CA CYS A 22 -6.14 6.35 7.08
C CYS A 22 -7.68 6.41 7.16
N LYS A 23 -8.21 7.44 7.83
CA LYS A 23 -9.65 7.66 8.10
C LYS A 23 -10.52 7.26 6.90
N GLU A 24 -11.65 6.58 7.17
CA GLU A 24 -12.67 6.08 6.20
C GLU A 24 -12.35 4.75 5.48
N SER A 25 -11.20 4.12 5.72
CA SER A 25 -10.91 2.79 5.16
C SER A 25 -11.54 1.65 5.96
N SER A 26 -12.70 1.16 5.52
CA SER A 26 -13.41 0.05 6.17
C SER A 26 -12.95 -1.32 5.64
N PRO A 27 -12.66 -2.30 6.52
CA PRO A 27 -12.34 -3.68 6.12
C PRO A 27 -13.41 -4.31 5.21
N GLU A 28 -14.68 -3.95 5.40
CA GLU A 28 -15.81 -4.43 4.61
C GLU A 28 -15.67 -4.02 3.15
N ARG A 29 -15.19 -2.80 2.88
CA ARG A 29 -14.96 -2.31 1.52
C ARG A 29 -13.89 -3.13 0.82
N VAL A 30 -12.80 -3.45 1.50
CA VAL A 30 -11.72 -4.29 0.95
C VAL A 30 -12.26 -5.68 0.60
N ALA A 31 -13.02 -6.29 1.50
CA ALA A 31 -13.61 -7.60 1.29
C ALA A 31 -14.63 -7.62 0.13
N GLN A 32 -15.39 -6.54 -0.07
CA GLN A 32 -16.35 -6.41 -1.18
C GLN A 32 -15.66 -6.19 -2.53
N VAL A 33 -14.63 -5.35 -2.58
CA VAL A 33 -13.92 -5.02 -3.83
C VAL A 33 -13.00 -6.16 -4.27
N LYS A 34 -12.44 -6.94 -3.33
CA LYS A 34 -11.43 -7.99 -3.59
C LYS A 34 -10.29 -7.46 -4.47
N PRO A 35 -9.52 -6.47 -3.98
CA PRO A 35 -8.48 -5.84 -4.79
C PRO A 35 -7.34 -6.81 -5.07
N ASN A 36 -6.57 -6.54 -6.12
CA ASN A 36 -5.31 -7.23 -6.39
C ASN A 36 -4.18 -6.69 -5.50
N ILE A 37 -4.26 -5.42 -5.10
CA ILE A 37 -3.27 -4.75 -4.24
C ILE A 37 -3.98 -3.99 -3.11
N LEU A 38 -3.48 -4.13 -1.88
CA LEU A 38 -3.85 -3.30 -0.74
C LEU A 38 -2.62 -2.47 -0.32
N LYS A 39 -2.72 -1.15 -0.45
CA LYS A 39 -1.69 -0.22 0.00
C LYS A 39 -1.97 0.16 1.45
N LEU A 40 -1.02 -0.16 2.32
CA LEU A 40 -1.05 0.07 3.75
C LEU A 40 -0.40 1.43 4.00
N ASP A 41 -1.17 2.37 4.55
CA ASP A 41 -0.77 3.76 4.73
C ASP A 41 0.44 3.88 5.68
N ARG A 42 1.24 4.94 5.48
CA ARG A 42 2.41 5.28 6.31
C ARG A 42 2.08 5.35 7.80
N GLN A 43 0.89 5.82 8.18
CA GLN A 43 0.53 5.92 9.59
C GLN A 43 0.50 4.55 10.27
N LEU A 44 0.12 3.48 9.56
CA LEU A 44 0.15 2.11 10.10
C LEU A 44 1.59 1.65 10.41
N LEU A 45 2.55 2.03 9.56
CA LEU A 45 3.96 1.78 9.79
C LEU A 45 4.44 2.57 11.02
N VAL A 46 4.14 3.86 11.09
CA VAL A 46 4.54 4.73 12.22
C VAL A 46 3.98 4.18 13.54
N ASP A 47 2.68 3.89 13.58
CA ASP A 47 2.02 3.34 14.77
C ASP A 47 2.63 2.00 15.19
N TYR A 48 2.98 1.13 14.22
CA TYR A 48 3.64 -0.14 14.49
C TYR A 48 5.01 0.07 15.14
N MET A 49 5.80 1.02 14.64
CA MET A 49 7.11 1.37 15.22
C MET A 49 7.00 1.95 16.63
N ASP A 50 5.90 2.62 16.93
CA ASP A 50 5.57 3.15 18.27
C ASP A 50 4.90 2.11 19.19
N GLY A 51 4.75 0.86 18.73
CA GLY A 51 4.25 -0.29 19.49
C GLY A 51 2.76 -0.61 19.29
N SER A 52 2.01 0.20 18.56
CA SER A 52 0.63 -0.08 18.14
C SER A 52 0.60 -0.96 16.89
N THR A 53 0.81 -2.26 17.08
CA THR A 53 1.04 -3.19 15.96
C THR A 53 -0.25 -3.75 15.32
N GLN A 54 -1.35 -3.77 16.06
CA GLN A 54 -2.53 -4.56 15.71
C GLN A 54 -3.20 -4.12 14.40
N SER A 55 -3.26 -2.82 14.13
CA SER A 55 -3.91 -2.27 12.93
C SER A 55 -3.19 -2.70 11.66
N LEU A 56 -1.86 -2.61 11.64
CA LEU A 56 -1.04 -3.06 10.51
C LEU A 56 -1.19 -4.57 10.28
N LEU A 57 -1.07 -5.37 11.35
CA LEU A 57 -1.21 -6.82 11.29
C LEU A 57 -2.60 -7.26 10.80
N ASN A 58 -3.65 -6.53 11.17
CA ASN A 58 -5.00 -6.77 10.65
C ASN A 58 -5.12 -6.44 9.17
N GLY A 59 -4.49 -5.36 8.69
CA GLY A 59 -4.42 -5.02 7.27
C GLY A 59 -3.74 -6.11 6.45
N ILE A 60 -2.60 -6.63 6.92
CA ILE A 60 -1.89 -7.75 6.28
C ILE A 60 -2.77 -9.00 6.20
N LYS A 61 -3.43 -9.36 7.31
CA LYS A 61 -4.35 -10.52 7.34
C LYS A 61 -5.53 -10.35 6.38
N LEU A 62 -6.09 -9.14 6.29
CA LEU A 62 -7.19 -8.83 5.39
C LEU A 62 -6.78 -8.94 3.92
N ALA A 63 -5.61 -8.41 3.55
CA ALA A 63 -5.07 -8.57 2.21
C ALA A 63 -4.91 -10.05 1.85
N LYS A 64 -4.32 -10.85 2.74
CA LYS A 64 -4.18 -12.30 2.57
C LYS A 64 -5.51 -13.02 2.40
N ALA A 65 -6.52 -12.68 3.21
CA ALA A 65 -7.86 -13.24 3.11
C ALA A 65 -8.55 -12.90 1.77
N CYS A 66 -8.19 -11.76 1.17
CA CYS A 66 -8.68 -11.34 -0.14
C CYS A 66 -7.81 -11.84 -1.31
N ASN A 67 -6.73 -12.59 -1.04
CA ASN A 67 -5.70 -12.97 -2.01
C ASN A 67 -5.07 -11.73 -2.72
N ALA A 68 -4.99 -10.62 -2.00
CA ALA A 68 -4.38 -9.37 -2.44
C ALA A 68 -2.91 -9.31 -2.05
N LYS A 69 -2.09 -8.68 -2.90
CA LYS A 69 -0.73 -8.29 -2.57
C LYS A 69 -0.73 -7.04 -1.71
N THR A 70 0.31 -6.87 -0.89
CA THR A 70 0.46 -5.72 0.01
C THR A 70 1.56 -4.78 -0.45
N VAL A 71 1.34 -3.47 -0.28
CA VAL A 71 2.39 -2.45 -0.38
C VAL A 71 2.37 -1.68 0.93
N ILE A 72 3.47 -1.63 1.68
CA ILE A 72 3.59 -0.69 2.81
C ILE A 72 4.23 0.61 2.32
N GLU A 73 3.58 1.73 2.64
CA GLU A 73 3.99 3.05 2.18
C GLU A 73 4.77 3.84 3.24
N GLY A 74 5.50 4.85 2.77
CA GLY A 74 6.17 5.82 3.64
C GLY A 74 7.39 5.29 4.38
N VAL A 75 8.08 4.28 3.84
CA VAL A 75 9.36 3.81 4.39
C VAL A 75 10.44 4.88 4.21
N GLU A 76 10.90 5.47 5.30
CA GLU A 76 11.83 6.62 5.31
C GLU A 76 13.18 6.32 5.95
N THR A 77 13.35 5.16 6.59
CA THR A 77 14.62 4.74 7.20
C THR A 77 14.89 3.25 6.99
N GLU A 78 16.17 2.87 7.09
CA GLU A 78 16.58 1.46 7.07
C GLU A 78 15.94 0.66 8.21
N VAL A 79 15.84 1.26 9.40
CA VAL A 79 15.23 0.62 10.57
C VAL A 79 13.76 0.26 10.31
N GLN A 80 13.01 1.17 9.69
CA GLN A 80 11.64 0.90 9.29
C GLN A 80 11.58 -0.20 8.21
N LEU A 81 12.46 -0.15 7.20
CA LEU A 81 12.50 -1.16 6.15
C LEU A 81 12.75 -2.56 6.71
N GLU A 82 13.75 -2.71 7.57
CA GLU A 82 14.08 -4.00 8.20
C GLU A 82 12.96 -4.50 9.11
N ALA A 83 12.32 -3.61 9.88
CA ALA A 83 11.15 -3.97 10.68
C ALA A 83 9.98 -4.47 9.83
N MET A 84 9.71 -3.81 8.69
CA MET A 84 8.62 -4.21 7.79
C MET A 84 8.95 -5.47 6.98
N LYS A 85 10.22 -5.72 6.63
CA LYS A 85 10.66 -6.97 5.97
C LYS A 85 10.46 -8.21 6.82
N ALA A 86 10.42 -8.07 8.15
CA ALA A 86 10.13 -9.18 9.07
C ALA A 86 8.64 -9.59 9.06
N LEU A 87 7.77 -8.85 8.37
CA LEU A 87 6.35 -9.12 8.23
C LEU A 87 6.03 -9.76 6.88
N ASP A 88 4.84 -10.35 6.75
CA ASP A 88 4.32 -10.96 5.50
C ASP A 88 3.83 -9.86 4.53
N ILE A 89 4.73 -8.93 4.15
CA ILE A 89 4.47 -7.80 3.23
C ILE A 89 5.18 -8.06 1.89
N ASP A 90 4.47 -7.87 0.78
CA ASP A 90 5.00 -8.18 -0.56
C ASP A 90 5.90 -7.07 -1.12
N PHE A 91 5.53 -5.80 -0.91
CA PHE A 91 6.18 -4.65 -1.53
C PHE A 91 6.35 -3.49 -0.54
N PHE A 92 7.36 -2.66 -0.80
CA PHE A 92 7.73 -1.52 0.04
C PHE A 92 7.88 -0.27 -0.83
N GLN A 93 7.34 0.85 -0.35
CA GLN A 93 7.46 2.15 -1.01
C GLN A 93 7.84 3.23 0.01
N GLY A 94 8.78 4.10 -0.36
CA GLY A 94 9.12 5.26 0.45
C GLY A 94 10.47 5.87 0.08
N TYR A 95 10.75 7.05 0.64
CA TYR A 95 11.92 7.86 0.31
C TYR A 95 13.27 7.20 0.62
N HIS A 96 13.28 6.25 1.55
CA HIS A 96 14.48 5.44 1.81
C HIS A 96 14.87 4.57 0.62
N LEU A 97 13.87 4.09 -0.13
CA LEU A 97 14.08 3.21 -1.30
C LEU A 97 14.37 4.03 -2.55
N ALA A 98 13.52 5.03 -2.82
CA ALA A 98 13.71 5.99 -3.89
C ALA A 98 12.76 7.18 -3.71
N MET A 99 13.23 8.38 -4.08
CA MET A 99 12.36 9.54 -4.26
C MET A 99 11.53 9.39 -5.54
N PRO A 100 10.29 9.92 -5.60
CA PRO A 100 9.56 10.07 -6.85
C PRO A 100 10.41 10.79 -7.90
N GLN A 101 10.46 10.24 -9.11
CA GLN A 101 11.26 10.80 -10.20
C GLN A 101 10.35 11.23 -11.34
N THR A 102 10.73 12.31 -12.02
CA THR A 102 10.09 12.70 -13.28
C THR A 102 10.43 11.67 -14.35
N LEU A 103 9.43 11.29 -15.17
CA LEU A 103 9.60 10.30 -16.25
C LEU A 103 10.61 10.74 -17.33
N TYR A 104 10.97 12.02 -17.38
CA TYR A 104 12.00 12.55 -18.26
C TYR A 104 13.03 13.34 -17.46
N PRO A 105 14.34 13.18 -17.69
CA PRO A 105 15.29 14.19 -17.27
C PRO A 105 14.94 15.47 -18.01
N ARG A 106 14.81 16.58 -17.28
CA ARG A 106 14.57 17.92 -17.82
C ARG A 106 15.54 18.15 -18.97
N LEU A 107 15.07 18.08 -20.23
CA LEU A 107 15.89 18.31 -21.41
C LEU A 107 16.58 19.65 -21.21
N LYS A 108 17.91 19.65 -21.08
CA LYS A 108 18.68 20.89 -21.14
C LYS A 108 18.46 21.42 -22.55
N LEU A 109 17.65 22.46 -22.67
CA LEU A 109 17.60 23.28 -23.88
C LEU A 109 19.03 23.76 -24.11
N VAL A 110 19.68 23.19 -25.12
CA VAL A 110 20.98 23.66 -25.58
C VAL A 110 20.67 24.94 -26.36
N SER A 111 21.11 26.06 -25.80
CA SER A 111 21.10 27.38 -26.45
C SER A 111 22.05 27.42 -27.63
#